data_AF-A0A1X2LWT7-F1
#
_entry.id   AF-A0A1X2LWT7-F1
#
_cell.length_a   1.000
_cell.length_b   1.000
_cell.length_c   1.000
_cell.angle_alpha   90.00
_cell.angle_beta   90.00
_cell.angle_gamma   90.00
#
_symmetry.space_group_name_H-M   'P 1'
#
loop_
_entity.id
_entity.type
_entity.pdbx_description
1 polymer ?
#
loop_
_entity_poly.entity_id
_entity_poly.type
_entity_poly.pdbx_seq_one_letter_code
_entity_poly.pdbx_strand_id
1 'polypeptide(L)' 'MSTDCRDCRAGLEHCHGTIIRHAEGPLHHRAECIERDCVSPDLLPHAFAVDCSAVGCGCAQSVAPTGLVRSAHRVSA' A
#
# COMPACT_ATOMS: atom_id res chain seq x y z
N MET A 1 1.33 13.00 26.74
CA MET A 1 0.99 13.47 25.38
C MET A 1 0.15 12.42 24.69
N SER A 2 -0.90 12.81 23.98
CA SER A 2 -1.59 11.90 23.06
C SER A 2 -0.68 11.62 21.86
N THR A 3 -0.51 10.35 21.50
CA THR A 3 0.19 9.91 20.28
C THR A 3 -0.67 10.10 19.02
N ASP A 4 -1.86 10.67 19.19
CA ASP A 4 -2.88 10.81 18.18
C ASP A 4 -2.62 12.02 17.27
N CYS A 5 -2.66 11.80 15.95
CA CYS A 5 -2.49 12.87 14.97
C CYS A 5 -3.73 13.77 14.91
N ARG A 6 -3.61 14.97 14.33
CA ARG A 6 -4.72 15.92 14.23
C ARG A 6 -5.97 15.30 13.58
N ASP A 7 -5.79 14.45 12.58
CA ASP A 7 -6.90 13.92 11.78
C ASP A 7 -7.65 12.80 12.53
N CYS A 8 -6.95 12.01 13.35
CA CYS A 8 -7.57 11.09 14.31
C CYS A 8 -8.40 11.84 15.35
N ARG A 9 -7.86 12.94 15.90
CA ARG A 9 -8.59 13.77 16.87
C ARG A 9 -9.83 14.42 16.29
N ALA A 10 -9.83 14.65 14.97
CA ALA A 10 -10.96 15.20 14.22
C ALA A 10 -11.97 14.14 13.77
N GLY A 11 -11.70 12.84 14.00
CA GLY A 11 -12.57 11.74 13.59
C GLY A 11 -12.65 11.57 12.07
N LEU A 12 -11.60 11.96 11.34
CA LEU A 12 -11.55 11.79 9.88
C LEU A 12 -11.20 10.35 9.53
N GLU A 13 -11.86 9.80 8.52
CA GLU A 13 -11.52 8.50 7.93
C GLU A 13 -10.18 8.61 7.20
N HIS A 14 -9.11 8.07 7.79
CA HIS A 14 -7.78 8.08 7.19
C HIS A 14 -6.97 6.85 7.65
N CYS A 15 -5.94 6.52 6.89
CA CYS A 15 -5.00 5.45 7.19
C CYS A 15 -3.62 6.04 7.53
N HIS A 16 -2.91 5.42 8.46
CA HIS A 16 -1.53 5.80 8.83
C HIS A 16 -0.47 5.15 7.93
N GLY A 17 -0.90 4.23 7.08
CA GLY A 17 -0.03 3.55 6.15
C GLY A 17 0.37 4.40 4.95
N THR A 18 1.44 3.96 4.30
CA THR A 18 1.85 4.44 2.98
C THR A 18 1.26 3.53 1.92
N ILE A 19 0.62 4.12 0.91
CA ILE A 19 0.16 3.37 -0.26
C ILE A 19 1.31 3.25 -1.27
N ILE A 20 1.63 2.02 -1.67
CA ILE A 20 2.56 1.70 -2.75
C ILE A 20 1.75 1.53 -4.02
N ARG A 21 2.04 2.34 -5.04
CA ARG A 21 1.47 2.23 -6.38
C ARG A 21 2.38 1.35 -7.23
N HIS A 22 1.85 0.22 -7.69
CA HIS A 22 2.59 -0.69 -8.55
C HIS A 22 2.51 -0.19 -10.00
N ALA A 23 3.57 0.49 -10.43
CA ALA A 23 3.71 1.03 -11.79
C ALA A 23 4.32 0.02 -12.78
N GLU A 24 4.92 -1.07 -12.31
CA GLU A 24 5.63 -2.04 -13.14
C GLU A 24 5.40 -3.48 -12.64
N GLY A 25 5.71 -4.46 -13.49
CA GLY A 25 5.69 -5.89 -13.14
C GLY A 25 4.28 -6.50 -13.05
N PRO A 26 4.15 -7.72 -12.51
CA PRO A 26 2.89 -8.48 -12.51
C PRO A 26 1.76 -7.85 -11.69
N LEU A 27 2.07 -6.88 -10.84
CA LEU A 27 1.11 -6.18 -9.98
C LEU A 27 0.70 -4.81 -10.55
N HIS A 28 1.07 -4.48 -11.79
CA HIS A 28 0.76 -3.20 -12.41
C HIS A 28 -0.70 -2.77 -12.23
N HIS A 29 -0.92 -1.47 -11.99
CA HIS A 29 -2.22 -0.86 -11.66
C HIS A 29 -2.83 -1.25 -10.32
N ARG A 30 -2.17 -2.07 -9.51
CA ARG A 30 -2.61 -2.34 -8.14
C ARG A 30 -2.00 -1.31 -7.19
N ALA A 31 -2.76 -0.95 -6.17
CA ALA A 31 -2.28 -0.15 -5.06
C ALA A 31 -2.36 -0.98 -3.78
N GLU A 32 -1.36 -0.86 -2.91
CA GLU A 32 -1.25 -1.66 -1.70
C GLU A 32 -0.79 -0.79 -0.54
N CYS A 33 -1.54 -0.81 0.56
CA CYS A 33 -1.11 -0.14 1.79
C CYS A 33 -0.16 -1.04 2.58
N ILE A 34 0.90 -0.47 3.14
CA ILE A 34 1.81 -1.20 4.04
C ILE A 34 1.25 -1.39 5.46
N GLU A 35 0.15 -0.73 5.81
CA GLU A 35 -0.55 -0.94 7.09
C GLU A 35 -1.36 -2.25 7.05
N ARG A 36 -1.20 -3.08 8.09
CA ARG A 36 -1.75 -4.44 8.11
C ARG A 36 -3.27 -4.46 8.17
N ASP A 37 -3.85 -3.50 8.88
CA ASP A 37 -5.27 -3.44 9.16
C ASP A 37 -6.01 -2.51 8.17
N CYS A 38 -5.34 -2.09 7.09
CA CYS A 38 -5.95 -1.25 6.07
C CYS A 38 -6.86 -2.08 5.15
N VAL A 39 -8.18 -1.86 5.31
CA VAL A 39 -9.22 -2.53 4.51
C VAL A 39 -9.57 -1.79 3.21
N SER A 40 -9.05 -0.57 3.00
CA SER A 40 -9.31 0.22 1.80
C SER A 40 -7.99 0.61 1.13
N PRO A 41 -7.41 -0.25 0.27
CA PRO A 41 -6.18 0.06 -0.47
C PRO A 41 -6.41 1.05 -1.62
N ASP A 42 -7.60 1.62 -1.76
CA ASP A 42 -7.86 2.72 -2.69
C ASP A 42 -7.33 4.05 -2.12
N LEU A 43 -7.04 5.02 -3.00
CA LEU A 43 -6.25 6.22 -2.68
C LEU A 43 -6.87 7.18 -1.64
N LEU A 44 -8.15 7.05 -1.30
CA LEU A 44 -8.91 8.10 -0.62
C LEU A 44 -8.60 8.32 0.88
N PRO A 45 -8.28 7.30 1.71
CA PRO A 45 -7.90 7.52 3.11
C PRO A 45 -6.38 7.74 3.30
N HIS A 46 -5.57 7.69 2.24
CA HIS A 46 -4.10 7.71 2.35
C HIS A 46 -3.51 9.08 2.06
N ALA A 47 -2.90 9.70 3.07
CA ALA A 47 -2.20 10.97 2.90
C ALA A 47 -0.87 10.84 2.13
N PHE A 48 -0.29 9.64 2.07
CA PHE A 48 1.03 9.43 1.48
C PHE A 48 1.06 8.24 0.53
N ALA A 49 1.44 8.51 -0.72
CA ALA A 49 1.57 7.55 -1.81
C ALA A 49 2.97 7.58 -2.40
N VAL A 50 3.52 6.41 -2.72
CA VAL A 50 4.82 6.26 -3.36
C VAL A 50 4.76 5.22 -4.47
N ASP A 51 5.47 5.45 -5.58
CA ASP A 51 5.56 4.48 -6.67
C ASP A 51 6.56 3.36 -6.33
N CYS A 52 6.24 2.14 -6.72
CA CYS A 52 7.04 0.95 -6.42
C CYS A 52 8.47 1.03 -6.96
N SER A 53 8.66 1.76 -8.07
CA SER A 53 9.96 2.00 -8.70
C SER A 53 10.85 2.91 -7.84
N ALA A 54 10.28 3.91 -7.16
CA ALA A 54 11.02 4.86 -6.34
C ALA A 54 11.63 4.21 -5.08
N VAL A 55 11.00 3.13 -4.58
CA VAL A 55 11.45 2.39 -3.38
C VAL A 55 12.22 1.10 -3.69
N GLY A 56 12.41 0.76 -4.97
CA GLY A 56 13.11 -0.46 -5.38
C GLY A 56 12.33 -1.74 -5.04
N CYS A 57 11.00 -1.72 -5.17
CA CYS A 57 10.17 -2.87 -4.85
C CYS A 57 10.50 -4.08 -5.72
N GLY A 58 10.57 -5.27 -5.12
CA GLY A 58 10.81 -6.53 -5.82
C GLY A 58 9.69 -6.95 -6.78
N CYS A 59 8.54 -6.25 -6.80
CA CYS A 59 7.42 -6.56 -7.68
C CYS A 59 7.75 -6.39 -9.17
N ALA A 60 8.76 -5.58 -9.53
CA ALA A 60 9.20 -5.42 -10.91
C ALA A 60 9.93 -6.68 -11.45
N GLN A 61 10.36 -7.60 -10.58
CA GLN A 61 11.01 -8.83 -10.99
C GLN A 61 9.98 -9.79 -11.59
N SER A 62 10.11 -10.08 -12.89
CA SER A 62 9.28 -11.06 -13.60
C SER A 62 9.52 -12.44 -13.02
N VAL A 63 8.60 -12.95 -12.19
CA VAL A 63 8.71 -14.34 -11.72
C VAL A 63 8.35 -15.30 -12.86
N ALA A 64 9.23 -16.28 -13.06
CA ALA A 64 9.12 -17.39 -14.01
C ALA A 64 7.78 -18.15 -13.88
N PRO A 65 7.40 -19.03 -14.84
CA PRO A 65 6.01 -19.38 -15.16
C PRO A 65 5.25 -20.24 -14.12
N THR A 66 5.74 -20.34 -12.88
CA THR A 66 5.12 -21.14 -11.81
C THR A 66 4.96 -20.39 -10.48
N GLY A 67 5.32 -19.10 -10.39
CA GLY A 67 5.24 -18.35 -9.12
C GLY A 67 4.26 -17.19 -9.16
N LEU A 68 3.15 -17.28 -8.42
CA LEU A 68 2.36 -16.10 -8.06
C LEU A 68 3.27 -15.13 -7.28
N VAL A 69 3.58 -13.97 -7.84
CA VAL A 69 4.00 -12.81 -7.04
C VAL A 69 2.77 -12.37 -6.26
N ARG A 70 2.67 -12.82 -5.01
CA ARG A 70 1.70 -12.29 -4.07
C ARG A 70 2.22 -10.95 -3.56
N SER A 71 1.31 -10.01 -3.36
CA SER A 71 1.58 -8.82 -2.55
C SER A 71 2.40 -9.20 -1.32
N ALA A 72 3.53 -8.50 -1.10
CA ALA A 72 4.29 -8.62 0.13
C ALA A 72 3.51 -8.08 1.35
N HIS A 73 2.45 -7.31 1.08
CA HIS A 73 1.62 -6.58 2.03
C HIS A 73 0.16 -7.01 1.84
N ARG A 74 -0.16 -8.25 2.24
CA ARG A 74 -1.51 -8.82 2.04
C ARG A 74 -2.58 -7.93 2.69
N VAL A 75 -3.54 -7.50 1.88
CA VAL A 75 -4.87 -7.05 2.31
C VAL A 75 -5.66 -8.31 2.70
N SER A 76 -6.04 -8.45 3.96
CA SER A 76 -7.03 -9.46 4.36
C SER A 76 -8.43 -8.97 4.00
N ALA A 77 -9.26 -9.92 3.56
CA ALA A 77 -10.62 -9.73 3.03
C ALA A 77 -11.63 -9.23 4.07
#